data_AF-A6GK18-F1
#
_entry.id   AF-A6GK18-F1
#
_cell.length_a   1.000
_cell.length_b   1.000
_cell.length_c   1.000
_cell.angle_alpha   90.00
_cell.angle_beta   90.00
_cell.angle_gamma   90.00
#
_symmetry.space_group_name_H-M   'P 1'
#
loop_
_entity.id
_entity.type
_entity.pdbx_description
1 polymer ?
#
loop_
_entity_poly.entity_id
_entity_poly.type
_entity_poly.pdbx_seq_one_letter_code
_entity_poly.pdbx_strand_id
1 'polypeptide(L)'
;MFEADPDLEVLYTAYREELAAVLAELEPWWATLRERTPRKQLRLRWPCGLASHPRVLGVYQTHHRRVVEHLAGRRRGPVASANFLDDAAWGVEAEPDPETLIPVEPHRLLIDRLQVEAPELHAVMIYLLLSPLGEEPEPSPDVRSLRPDLDDPLGYRPARFLVDTIHGVERGRARLLAAPRDLEEPGAGAEPSPTKVNLATCSEVHAMAHAAYRRALEAALGEAETWWRTQLVAAELSGQRSPEEAKVQCFERHLCGPAANPKLIGVVRAFWRLCLEVNDMLPSDQAVPPAEFLLGWIDDEPRETWVQILSAMPYWPITLDAEGGWLP
;
A
#
# COMPACT_ATOMS: atom_id res chain seq x y z
N MET A 1 4.36 30.57 -19.15
CA MET A 1 5.72 30.01 -19.01
C MET A 1 5.89 29.82 -17.52
N PHE A 2 5.79 28.58 -17.04
CA PHE A 2 5.78 28.25 -15.61
C PHE A 2 7.08 28.72 -14.97
N GLU A 3 7.03 29.54 -13.92
CA GLU A 3 8.17 29.64 -13.00
C GLU A 3 8.25 28.29 -12.26
N ALA A 4 9.20 27.46 -12.66
CA ALA A 4 9.47 26.20 -11.99
C ALA A 4 9.84 26.51 -10.53
N ASP A 5 9.08 25.96 -9.58
CA ASP A 5 9.41 26.04 -8.16
C ASP A 5 10.77 25.37 -7.95
N PRO A 6 11.85 26.13 -7.68
CA PRO A 6 13.20 25.58 -7.64
C PRO A 6 13.35 24.49 -6.57
N ASP A 7 12.58 24.57 -5.49
CA ASP A 7 12.60 23.57 -4.43
C ASP A 7 11.92 22.26 -4.87
N LEU A 8 10.84 22.33 -5.66
CA LEU A 8 10.23 21.14 -6.27
C LEU A 8 11.16 20.50 -7.31
N GLU A 9 11.92 21.31 -8.05
CA GLU A 9 12.95 20.79 -8.97
C GLU A 9 14.07 20.05 -8.24
N VAL A 10 14.51 20.56 -7.09
CA VAL A 10 15.49 19.88 -6.24
C VAL A 10 14.93 18.55 -5.72
N LEU A 11 13.68 18.54 -5.21
CA LEU A 11 13.03 17.32 -4.73
C LEU A 11 12.87 16.28 -5.86
N TYR A 12 12.44 16.72 -7.04
CA TYR A 12 12.28 15.83 -8.19
C TYR A 12 13.62 15.27 -8.69
N THR A 13 14.65 16.10 -8.75
CA THR A 13 16.00 15.66 -9.13
C THR A 13 16.53 14.61 -8.17
N ALA A 14 16.40 14.84 -6.85
CA ALA A 14 16.79 13.88 -5.83
C ALA A 14 16.02 12.56 -5.96
N TYR A 15 14.70 12.62 -6.19
CA TYR A 15 13.88 11.44 -6.43
C TYR A 15 14.36 10.64 -7.65
N ARG A 16 14.63 11.31 -8.77
CA ARG A 16 15.10 10.66 -10.01
C ARG A 16 16.44 9.95 -9.80
N GLU A 17 17.40 10.63 -9.17
CA GLU A 17 18.73 10.09 -8.90
C GLU A 17 18.69 8.87 -7.96
N GLU A 18 17.93 8.97 -6.87
CA GLU A 18 17.77 7.89 -5.90
C GLU A 18 17.05 6.69 -6.52
N LEU A 19 15.97 6.92 -7.28
CA LEU A 19 15.25 5.86 -7.99
C LEU A 19 16.15 5.15 -9.00
N ALA A 20 16.94 5.90 -9.78
CA ALA A 20 17.88 5.33 -10.73
C ALA A 20 18.95 4.46 -10.05
N ALA A 21 19.51 4.94 -8.93
CA ALA A 21 20.50 4.21 -8.15
C ALA A 21 19.93 2.89 -7.58
N VAL A 22 18.73 2.94 -6.97
CA VAL A 22 18.06 1.76 -6.42
C VAL A 22 17.73 0.75 -7.51
N LEU A 23 17.23 1.18 -8.67
CA LEU A 23 16.95 0.27 -9.78
C LEU A 23 18.21 -0.40 -10.33
N ALA A 24 19.32 0.34 -10.43
CA ALA A 24 20.59 -0.23 -10.87
C ALA A 24 21.12 -1.29 -9.88
N GLU A 25 20.95 -1.07 -8.58
CA GLU A 25 21.33 -2.03 -7.54
C GLU A 25 20.45 -3.29 -7.53
N LEU A 26 19.16 -3.14 -7.86
CA LEU A 26 18.21 -4.26 -7.90
C LEU A 26 18.25 -5.07 -9.19
N GLU A 27 18.92 -4.59 -10.24
CA GLU A 27 18.99 -5.28 -11.53
C GLU A 27 19.62 -6.69 -11.42
N PRO A 28 20.73 -6.92 -10.69
CA PRO A 28 21.29 -8.26 -10.47
C PRO A 28 20.32 -9.20 -9.73
N TRP A 29 19.61 -8.70 -8.72
CA TRP A 29 18.57 -9.46 -8.02
C TRP A 29 17.45 -9.88 -8.98
N TRP A 30 16.96 -8.92 -9.78
CA TRP A 30 15.89 -9.16 -10.74
C TRP A 30 16.32 -10.12 -11.86
N ALA A 31 17.56 -10.01 -12.34
CA ALA A 31 18.15 -10.94 -13.31
C ALA A 31 18.21 -12.37 -12.75
N THR A 32 18.73 -12.53 -11.54
CA THR A 32 18.77 -13.83 -10.83
C THR A 32 17.37 -14.42 -10.66
N LEU A 33 16.40 -13.59 -10.29
CA LEU A 33 15.01 -14.01 -10.13
C LEU A 33 14.38 -14.46 -11.46
N ARG A 34 14.68 -13.77 -12.56
CA ARG A 34 14.26 -14.12 -13.92
C ARG A 34 14.86 -15.42 -14.44
N GLU A 35 16.10 -15.72 -14.05
CA GLU A 35 16.77 -16.96 -14.43
C GLU A 35 16.20 -18.17 -13.66
N ARG A 36 15.96 -18.01 -12.36
CA ARG A 36 15.49 -19.11 -11.49
C ARG A 36 13.99 -19.38 -11.59
N THR A 37 13.19 -18.40 -12.03
CA THR A 37 11.72 -18.48 -12.01
C THR A 37 11.12 -18.43 -13.42
N PRO A 38 10.30 -19.42 -13.82
CA PRO A 38 9.61 -19.39 -15.10
C PRO A 38 8.82 -18.09 -15.29
N ARG A 39 8.91 -17.46 -16.46
CA ARG A 39 8.30 -16.14 -16.76
C ARG A 39 6.83 -16.01 -16.35
N LYS A 40 6.03 -17.07 -16.51
CA LYS A 40 4.62 -17.09 -16.09
C LYS A 40 4.47 -16.98 -14.57
N GLN A 41 5.28 -17.71 -13.81
CA GLN A 41 5.29 -17.65 -12.35
C GLN A 41 5.85 -16.32 -11.86
N LEU A 42 6.89 -15.80 -12.51
CA LEU A 42 7.46 -14.50 -12.16
C LEU A 42 6.43 -13.37 -12.30
N ARG A 43 5.68 -13.32 -13.41
CA ARG A 43 4.61 -12.32 -13.60
C ARG A 43 3.46 -12.48 -12.60
N LEU A 44 3.25 -13.69 -12.07
CA LEU A 44 2.27 -13.93 -11.03
C LEU A 44 2.80 -13.48 -9.66
N ARG A 45 4.09 -13.69 -9.35
CA ARG A 45 4.70 -13.31 -8.07
C ARG A 45 4.96 -11.80 -7.97
N TRP A 46 5.43 -11.20 -9.07
CA TRP A 46 5.84 -9.80 -9.18
C TRP A 46 5.13 -9.14 -10.36
N PRO A 47 3.80 -8.89 -10.27
CA PRO A 47 3.02 -8.35 -11.38
C PRO A 47 3.44 -6.94 -11.81
N CYS A 48 4.07 -6.17 -10.91
CA CYS A 48 4.61 -4.84 -11.18
C CYS A 48 6.14 -4.84 -11.40
N GLY A 49 6.77 -6.02 -11.46
CA GLY A 49 8.21 -6.15 -11.61
C GLY A 49 9.01 -5.41 -10.53
N LEU A 50 10.04 -4.68 -10.95
CA LEU A 50 10.90 -3.88 -10.07
C LEU A 50 10.12 -2.79 -9.31
N ALA A 51 9.04 -2.23 -9.88
CA ALA A 51 8.25 -1.19 -9.20
C ALA A 51 7.57 -1.67 -7.92
N SER A 52 7.31 -2.98 -7.80
CA SER A 52 6.78 -3.59 -6.57
C SER A 52 7.85 -3.94 -5.53
N HIS A 53 9.14 -3.74 -5.82
CA HIS A 53 10.19 -4.05 -4.87
C HIS A 53 10.13 -3.09 -3.67
N PRO A 54 10.17 -3.57 -2.41
CA PRO A 54 10.02 -2.71 -1.23
C PRO A 54 10.97 -1.52 -1.14
N ARG A 55 12.21 -1.63 -1.65
CA ARG A 55 13.15 -0.49 -1.73
C ARG A 55 12.69 0.58 -2.72
N VAL A 56 12.13 0.20 -3.87
CA VAL A 56 11.55 1.14 -4.84
C VAL A 56 10.32 1.83 -4.25
N LEU A 57 9.47 1.07 -3.57
CA LEU A 57 8.32 1.61 -2.84
C LEU A 57 8.76 2.60 -1.75
N GLY A 58 9.86 2.31 -1.05
CA GLY A 58 10.47 3.19 -0.02
C GLY A 58 10.93 4.53 -0.58
N VAL A 59 11.60 4.52 -1.74
CA VAL A 59 11.98 5.75 -2.46
C VAL A 59 10.72 6.55 -2.81
N TYR A 60 9.74 5.92 -3.47
CA TYR A 60 8.50 6.59 -3.86
C TYR A 60 7.77 7.21 -2.66
N GLN A 61 7.60 6.46 -1.57
CA GLN A 61 6.92 6.93 -0.36
C GLN A 61 7.65 8.11 0.29
N THR A 62 8.97 8.03 0.41
CA THR A 62 9.79 9.08 1.03
C THR A 62 9.67 10.39 0.27
N HIS A 63 9.80 10.34 -1.05
CA HIS A 63 9.71 11.53 -1.89
C HIS A 63 8.28 12.05 -2.03
N HIS A 64 7.29 11.16 -2.07
CA HIS A 64 5.87 11.55 -2.01
C HIS A 64 5.57 12.39 -0.76
N ARG A 65 6.02 11.93 0.42
CA ARG A 65 5.84 12.68 1.67
C ARG A 65 6.52 14.05 1.62
N ARG A 66 7.78 14.12 1.16
CA ARG A 66 8.52 15.39 1.03
C ARG A 66 7.80 16.39 0.12
N VAL A 67 7.26 15.92 -1.01
CA VAL A 67 6.49 16.75 -1.93
C VAL A 67 5.20 17.25 -1.28
N VAL A 68 4.45 16.37 -0.60
CA VAL A 68 3.22 16.76 0.12
C VAL A 68 3.53 17.80 1.21
N GLU A 69 4.57 17.59 2.00
CA GLU A 69 5.00 18.51 3.06
C GLU A 69 5.38 19.88 2.49
N HIS A 70 6.13 19.91 1.40
CA HIS A 70 6.49 21.15 0.70
C HIS A 70 5.26 21.90 0.20
N LEU A 71 4.35 21.20 -0.50
CA LEU A 71 3.11 21.80 -1.01
C LEU A 71 2.19 22.28 0.11
N ALA A 72 2.10 21.56 1.22
CA ALA A 72 1.33 21.96 2.39
C ALA A 72 1.93 23.21 3.08
N GLY A 73 3.26 23.32 3.12
CA GLY A 73 3.98 24.50 3.61
C GLY A 73 3.62 25.77 2.84
N ARG A 74 3.40 25.67 1.52
CA ARG A 74 2.99 26.79 0.65
C ARG A 74 1.54 27.23 0.85
N ARG A 75 0.65 26.35 1.32
CA ARG A 75 -0.78 26.68 1.57
C ARG A 75 -1.00 27.54 2.82
N ARG A 76 0.01 27.80 3.65
CA ARG A 76 -0.07 28.68 4.84
C ARG A 76 0.07 30.18 4.51
N GLY A 77 -0.48 30.63 3.39
CA GLY A 77 -0.82 32.06 3.22
C GLY A 77 -2.05 32.40 4.08
N PRO A 78 -2.25 33.66 4.49
CA PRO A 78 -3.42 34.02 5.29
C PRO A 78 -4.69 33.70 4.48
N VAL A 79 -5.44 32.68 4.92
CA VAL A 79 -6.81 32.45 4.48
C VAL A 79 -7.59 33.63 5.04
N ALA A 80 -7.82 34.66 4.22
CA ALA A 80 -8.82 35.67 4.54
C ALA A 80 -10.12 34.90 4.81
N SER A 81 -10.61 34.97 6.05
CA SER A 81 -11.86 34.32 6.43
C SER A 81 -12.96 34.86 5.53
N ALA A 82 -13.40 34.07 4.55
CA ALA A 82 -14.52 34.44 3.71
C ALA A 82 -15.75 34.56 4.62
N ASN A 83 -16.20 35.80 4.81
CA ASN A 83 -17.38 36.09 5.59
C ASN A 83 -18.58 35.74 4.69
N PHE A 84 -19.31 34.67 5.00
CA PHE A 84 -20.41 34.12 4.17
C PHE A 84 -21.58 35.10 3.91
N LEU A 85 -21.53 36.29 4.53
CA LEU A 85 -22.52 37.37 4.41
C LEU A 85 -22.05 38.50 3.48
N ASP A 86 -20.86 38.38 2.88
CA ASP A 86 -20.37 39.33 1.89
C ASP A 86 -20.87 38.93 0.50
N ASP A 87 -21.73 39.75 -0.11
CA ASP A 87 -22.22 39.54 -1.48
C ASP A 87 -21.07 39.54 -2.51
N ALA A 88 -19.89 40.10 -2.18
CA ALA A 88 -18.69 39.97 -3.00
C ALA A 88 -18.02 38.58 -2.93
N ALA A 89 -18.36 37.75 -1.93
CA ALA A 89 -17.89 36.37 -1.81
C ALA A 89 -18.68 35.39 -2.69
N TRP A 90 -19.83 35.81 -3.22
CA TRP A 90 -20.59 35.10 -4.25
C TRP A 90 -20.19 35.64 -5.61
N GLY A 91 -19.00 35.21 -6.05
CA GLY A 91 -18.31 35.73 -7.22
C GLY A 91 -19.19 35.95 -8.46
N VAL A 92 -18.94 37.06 -9.13
CA VAL A 92 -19.20 37.23 -10.56
C VAL A 92 -18.64 35.99 -11.28
N GLU A 93 -19.30 35.49 -12.33
CA GLU A 93 -18.77 34.44 -13.23
C GLU A 93 -17.45 34.92 -13.86
N ALA A 94 -16.38 34.88 -13.08
CA ALA A 94 -15.02 35.02 -13.53
C ALA A 94 -14.59 33.63 -13.97
N GLU A 95 -14.24 33.50 -15.24
CA GLU A 95 -13.39 32.39 -15.66
C GLU A 95 -12.23 32.29 -14.67
N PRO A 96 -11.94 31.10 -14.11
CA PRO A 96 -10.91 30.96 -13.10
C PRO A 96 -9.62 31.55 -13.66
N ASP A 97 -9.03 32.48 -12.90
CA ASP A 97 -7.74 33.08 -13.22
C ASP A 97 -6.75 31.94 -13.53
N PRO A 98 -6.07 31.91 -14.70
CA PRO A 98 -5.10 30.86 -15.02
C PRO A 98 -3.98 30.71 -13.97
N GLU A 99 -3.85 31.65 -13.03
CA GLU A 99 -2.97 31.59 -11.86
C GLU A 99 -3.53 30.80 -10.65
N THR A 100 -4.80 30.34 -10.69
CA THR A 100 -5.25 29.29 -9.76
C THR A 100 -4.59 27.96 -10.12
N LEU A 101 -3.34 27.83 -9.66
CA LEU A 101 -2.50 26.65 -9.72
C LEU A 101 -3.35 25.40 -9.44
N ILE A 102 -3.63 24.60 -10.46
CA ILE A 102 -4.01 23.21 -10.25
C ILE A 102 -2.86 22.63 -9.42
N PRO A 103 -3.11 22.19 -8.17
CA PRO A 103 -2.05 21.65 -7.33
C PRO A 103 -1.35 20.55 -8.13
N VAL A 104 -0.02 20.61 -8.20
CA VAL A 104 0.74 19.50 -8.77
C VAL A 104 0.53 18.31 -7.83
N GLU A 105 -0.38 17.42 -8.21
CA GLU A 105 -0.58 16.16 -7.49
C GLU A 105 0.76 15.42 -7.43
N PRO A 106 1.21 14.97 -6.24
CA PRO A 106 2.53 14.35 -6.09
C PRO A 106 2.77 13.19 -7.08
N HIS A 107 1.74 12.40 -7.40
CA HIS A 107 1.82 11.38 -8.44
C HIS A 107 2.21 11.96 -9.81
N ARG A 108 1.63 13.09 -10.23
CA ARG A 108 1.95 13.70 -11.53
C ARG A 108 3.42 14.11 -11.60
N LEU A 109 3.96 14.59 -10.48
CA LEU A 109 5.37 14.93 -10.38
C LEU A 109 6.27 13.69 -10.38
N LEU A 110 5.93 12.66 -9.60
CA LEU A 110 6.80 11.51 -9.36
C LEU A 110 6.69 10.38 -10.39
N ILE A 111 5.58 10.31 -11.14
CA ILE A 111 5.37 9.26 -12.16
C ILE A 111 5.29 9.89 -13.55
N ASP A 112 4.30 10.77 -13.79
CA ASP A 112 4.02 11.25 -15.15
C ASP A 112 5.20 12.06 -15.72
N ARG A 113 5.87 12.87 -14.90
CA ARG A 113 7.03 13.65 -15.33
C ARG A 113 8.21 12.78 -15.79
N LEU A 114 8.38 11.58 -15.22
CA LEU A 114 9.42 10.63 -15.67
C LEU A 114 9.24 10.27 -17.15
N GLN A 115 8.01 10.28 -17.68
CA GLN A 115 7.75 9.95 -19.09
C GLN A 115 8.57 10.83 -20.05
N VAL A 116 8.76 12.10 -19.68
CA VAL A 116 9.48 13.09 -20.50
C VAL A 116 10.97 13.12 -20.15
N GLU A 117 11.30 13.10 -18.85
CA GLU A 117 12.66 13.37 -18.39
C GLU A 117 13.53 12.14 -18.11
N ALA A 118 12.92 10.98 -17.86
CA ALA A 118 13.62 9.71 -17.60
C ALA A 118 12.75 8.51 -18.06
N PRO A 119 12.57 8.33 -19.38
CA PRO A 119 11.65 7.32 -19.93
C PRO A 119 11.92 5.89 -19.47
N GLU A 120 13.18 5.56 -19.18
CA GLU A 120 13.61 4.27 -18.64
C GLU A 120 13.09 4.03 -17.21
N LEU A 121 13.10 5.06 -16.36
CA LEU A 121 12.53 4.98 -15.01
C LEU A 121 11.00 4.92 -15.07
N HIS A 122 10.40 5.70 -15.97
CA HIS A 122 8.97 5.67 -16.22
C HIS A 122 8.49 4.27 -16.68
N ALA A 123 9.26 3.60 -17.54
CA ALA A 123 8.93 2.25 -18.00
C ALA A 123 8.86 1.23 -16.86
N VAL A 124 9.53 1.48 -15.74
CA VAL A 124 9.41 0.68 -14.52
C VAL A 124 8.21 1.16 -13.69
N MET A 125 8.15 2.46 -13.38
CA MET A 125 7.19 3.03 -12.44
C MET A 125 5.74 3.06 -12.93
N ILE A 126 5.50 3.06 -14.25
CA ILE A 126 4.14 3.02 -14.83
C ILE A 126 3.35 1.77 -14.40
N TYR A 127 4.04 0.72 -13.94
CA TYR A 127 3.42 -0.49 -13.44
C TYR A 127 3.08 -0.45 -11.94
N LEU A 128 3.23 0.68 -11.26
CA LEU A 128 2.84 0.83 -9.85
C LEU A 128 1.30 0.83 -9.71
N LEU A 129 0.69 -0.35 -9.55
CA LEU A 129 -0.78 -0.53 -9.59
C LEU A 129 -1.50 -0.24 -8.27
N LEU A 130 -0.77 -0.31 -7.15
CA LEU A 130 -1.23 0.05 -5.82
C LEU A 130 -0.36 1.22 -5.35
N SER A 131 -0.91 2.17 -4.61
CA SER A 131 -0.08 3.17 -3.94
C SER A 131 0.38 2.58 -2.60
N PRO A 132 1.68 2.57 -2.25
CA PRO A 132 2.14 2.07 -0.95
C PRO A 132 1.83 3.01 0.22
N LEU A 133 1.06 4.07 -0.03
CA LEU A 133 0.69 5.07 0.97
C LEU A 133 -0.48 4.54 1.81
N GLY A 134 -0.27 4.43 3.12
CA GLY A 134 -1.29 4.04 4.08
C GLY A 134 -1.45 5.05 5.19
N GLU A 135 -2.66 5.14 5.73
CA GLU A 135 -3.00 5.89 6.94
C GLU A 135 -2.88 4.92 8.13
N GLU A 136 -1.83 5.08 8.95
CA GLU A 136 -1.63 4.21 10.10
C GLU A 136 -2.82 4.29 11.07
N PRO A 137 -3.18 3.17 11.72
CA PRO A 137 -4.17 3.20 12.78
C PRO A 137 -3.69 4.07 13.95
N GLU A 138 -4.61 4.82 14.56
CA GLU A 138 -4.35 5.58 15.77
C GLU A 138 -5.06 4.94 16.98
N PRO A 139 -4.35 4.57 18.06
CA PRO A 139 -2.89 4.60 18.19
C PRO A 139 -2.21 3.53 17.33
N SER A 140 -0.95 3.78 16.92
CA SER A 140 -0.14 2.78 16.23
C SER A 140 0.03 1.55 17.14
N PRO A 141 -0.12 0.32 16.62
CA PRO A 141 0.08 -0.89 17.41
C PRO A 141 1.56 -1.03 17.79
N ASP A 142 1.79 -1.31 19.06
CA ASP A 142 3.09 -1.67 19.62
C ASP A 142 2.93 -2.84 20.61
N VAL A 143 4.02 -3.52 20.98
CA VAL A 143 3.95 -4.69 21.86
C VAL A 143 3.37 -4.35 23.25
N ARG A 144 3.56 -3.13 23.75
CA ARG A 144 3.07 -2.67 25.06
C ARG A 144 1.57 -2.38 25.06
N SER A 145 1.01 -2.09 23.89
CA SER A 145 -0.42 -1.87 23.65
C SER A 145 -1.21 -3.17 23.61
N LEU A 146 -0.54 -4.31 23.39
CA LEU A 146 -1.19 -5.62 23.32
C LEU A 146 -1.90 -5.95 24.63
N ARG A 147 -3.11 -6.50 24.50
CA ARG A 147 -3.92 -6.96 25.63
C ARG A 147 -4.29 -8.41 25.37
N PRO A 148 -4.23 -9.28 26.39
CA PRO A 148 -4.76 -10.63 26.27
C PRO A 148 -6.22 -10.53 25.85
N ASP A 149 -6.63 -11.39 24.92
CA ASP A 149 -7.99 -11.41 24.43
C ASP A 149 -8.90 -12.05 25.51
N LEU A 150 -9.21 -11.28 26.55
CA LEU A 150 -10.06 -11.73 27.65
C LEU A 150 -11.55 -11.76 27.26
N ASP A 151 -11.91 -11.16 26.12
CA ASP A 151 -13.30 -10.89 25.70
C ASP A 151 -13.79 -11.73 24.50
N ASP A 152 -13.00 -12.65 23.95
CA ASP A 152 -13.50 -13.56 22.89
C ASP A 152 -13.32 -15.04 23.24
N PRO A 153 -14.16 -15.61 24.13
CA PRO A 153 -13.98 -17.00 24.49
C PRO A 153 -14.37 -17.96 23.36
N LEU A 154 -15.41 -17.68 22.56
CA LEU A 154 -16.03 -18.67 21.66
C LEU A 154 -16.97 -18.09 20.56
N GLY A 155 -16.88 -16.81 20.15
CA GLY A 155 -18.02 -16.20 19.42
C GLY A 155 -17.82 -15.09 18.39
N TYR A 156 -16.61 -14.54 18.21
CA TYR A 156 -16.41 -13.52 17.17
C TYR A 156 -16.72 -14.05 15.77
N ARG A 157 -17.72 -13.46 15.12
CA ARG A 157 -18.07 -13.74 13.72
C ARG A 157 -17.68 -12.53 12.88
N PRO A 158 -16.65 -12.63 12.03
CA PRO A 158 -16.22 -11.52 11.21
C PRO A 158 -17.33 -11.11 10.26
N ALA A 159 -17.47 -9.80 10.05
CA ALA A 159 -18.36 -9.26 9.04
C ALA A 159 -18.05 -9.86 7.66
N ARG A 160 -19.12 -10.18 6.92
CA ARG A 160 -19.03 -10.56 5.51
C ARG A 160 -19.14 -9.28 4.68
N PHE A 161 -18.10 -8.99 3.91
CA PHE A 161 -18.09 -7.85 3.01
C PHE A 161 -18.61 -8.26 1.64
N LEU A 162 -19.53 -7.48 1.09
CA LEU A 162 -20.11 -7.72 -0.23
C LEU A 162 -19.35 -6.89 -1.26
N VAL A 163 -18.21 -7.42 -1.66
CA VAL A 163 -17.33 -6.80 -2.65
C VAL A 163 -17.16 -7.74 -3.84
N ASP A 164 -17.47 -7.22 -5.01
CA ASP A 164 -17.04 -7.85 -6.25
C ASP A 164 -15.56 -7.59 -6.50
N THR A 165 -14.76 -8.66 -6.56
CA THR A 165 -13.35 -8.57 -6.98
C THR A 165 -13.17 -9.21 -8.34
N ILE A 166 -12.24 -8.69 -9.14
CA ILE A 166 -12.01 -9.16 -10.52
C ILE A 166 -10.74 -10.04 -10.68
N HIS A 167 -10.09 -10.42 -9.57
CA HIS A 167 -8.90 -11.27 -9.57
C HIS A 167 -9.19 -12.70 -9.11
N GLY A 168 -8.24 -13.61 -9.38
CA GLY A 168 -8.28 -14.94 -8.80
C GLY A 168 -7.73 -14.94 -7.37
N VAL A 169 -8.60 -15.13 -6.38
CA VAL A 169 -8.29 -15.09 -4.93
C VAL A 169 -7.10 -15.99 -4.57
N GLU A 170 -7.18 -17.28 -4.90
CA GLU A 170 -6.09 -18.23 -4.61
C GLU A 170 -4.75 -17.84 -5.25
N ARG A 171 -4.80 -17.29 -6.47
CA ARG A 171 -3.59 -16.82 -7.16
C ARG A 171 -3.00 -15.59 -6.46
N GLY A 172 -3.85 -14.67 -6.00
CA GLY A 172 -3.42 -13.50 -5.26
C GLY A 172 -2.85 -13.86 -3.89
N ARG A 173 -3.49 -14.79 -3.18
CA ARG A 173 -3.01 -15.32 -1.90
C ARG A 173 -1.66 -16.00 -2.04
N ALA A 174 -1.53 -16.94 -2.98
CA ALA A 174 -0.28 -17.66 -3.23
C ALA A 174 0.86 -16.70 -3.64
N ARG A 175 0.55 -15.65 -4.42
CA ARG A 175 1.50 -14.58 -4.76
C ARG A 175 2.02 -13.91 -3.49
N LEU A 176 1.12 -13.38 -2.66
CA LEU A 176 1.50 -12.58 -1.48
C LEU A 176 2.27 -13.42 -0.45
N LEU A 177 1.87 -14.67 -0.20
CA LEU A 177 2.60 -15.56 0.71
C LEU A 177 4.00 -15.93 0.20
N ALA A 178 4.21 -15.97 -1.12
CA ALA A 178 5.49 -16.34 -1.71
C ALA A 178 6.45 -15.16 -1.89
N ALA A 179 5.94 -13.94 -2.14
CA ALA A 179 6.76 -12.79 -2.54
C ALA A 179 7.89 -12.43 -1.56
N PRO A 180 7.71 -12.43 -0.22
CA PRO A 180 8.79 -12.09 0.71
C PRO A 180 9.99 -13.04 0.62
N ARG A 181 9.76 -14.32 0.28
CA ARG A 181 10.85 -15.31 0.12
C ARG A 181 11.75 -15.01 -1.07
N ASP A 182 11.25 -14.26 -2.06
CA ASP A 182 12.08 -13.84 -3.18
C ASP A 182 13.07 -12.72 -2.80
N LEU A 183 12.85 -12.04 -1.66
CA LEU A 183 13.71 -10.99 -1.12
C LEU A 183 14.84 -11.54 -0.24
N GLU A 184 14.72 -12.77 0.26
CA GLU A 184 15.78 -13.43 1.01
C GLU A 184 16.95 -13.75 0.06
N GLU A 185 18.13 -13.21 0.33
CA GLU A 185 19.30 -13.37 -0.53
C GLU A 185 19.71 -14.86 -0.65
N PRO A 186 19.92 -15.38 -1.87
CA PRO A 186 20.51 -16.70 -2.05
C PRO A 186 22.00 -16.65 -1.69
N GLY A 187 22.34 -16.85 -0.41
CA GLY A 187 23.74 -16.87 0.03
C GLY A 187 23.96 -16.73 1.54
N ALA A 188 23.03 -16.13 2.27
CA ALA A 188 23.00 -16.28 3.73
C ALA A 188 22.56 -17.73 4.01
N GLY A 189 23.41 -18.54 4.64
CA GLY A 189 23.15 -19.95 4.95
C GLY A 189 21.98 -20.21 5.92
N ALA A 190 20.97 -19.35 5.94
CA ALA A 190 19.68 -19.63 6.51
C ALA A 190 19.03 -20.72 5.66
N GLU A 191 18.82 -21.89 6.25
CA GLU A 191 17.87 -22.85 5.68
C GLU A 191 16.55 -22.12 5.42
N PRO A 192 15.86 -22.40 4.29
CA PRO A 192 14.56 -21.79 4.02
C PRO A 192 13.68 -22.01 5.23
N SER A 193 13.30 -20.92 5.91
CA SER A 193 12.61 -21.02 7.21
C SER A 193 11.41 -21.94 7.03
N PRO A 194 11.42 -23.11 7.68
CA PRO A 194 10.57 -24.19 7.27
C PRO A 194 9.18 -23.95 7.83
N THR A 195 8.20 -24.23 6.98
CA THR A 195 6.82 -24.58 7.38
C THR A 195 5.92 -23.39 7.70
N LYS A 196 4.72 -23.41 7.10
CA LYS A 196 3.55 -22.67 7.57
C LYS A 196 3.51 -22.75 9.10
N VAL A 197 3.82 -21.65 9.80
CA VAL A 197 3.72 -21.59 11.25
C VAL A 197 2.25 -21.58 11.59
N ASN A 198 1.79 -22.46 12.48
CA ASN A 198 0.39 -22.51 12.87
C ASN A 198 0.15 -21.52 14.03
N LEU A 199 -0.95 -20.77 13.97
CA LEU A 199 -1.40 -19.90 15.06
C LEU A 199 -1.51 -20.64 16.40
N ALA A 200 -1.96 -21.89 16.40
CA ALA A 200 -2.08 -22.74 17.59
C ALA A 200 -0.74 -23.11 18.23
N THR A 201 0.37 -22.97 17.51
CA THR A 201 1.72 -23.32 17.99
C THR A 201 2.63 -22.11 18.15
N CYS A 202 2.14 -20.90 17.84
CA CYS A 202 2.93 -19.68 17.98
C CYS A 202 3.03 -19.23 19.44
N SER A 203 3.93 -18.30 19.73
CA SER A 203 4.03 -17.68 21.06
C SER A 203 2.74 -16.93 21.43
N GLU A 204 2.44 -16.81 22.72
CA GLU A 204 1.28 -16.04 23.22
C GLU A 204 1.26 -14.59 22.73
N VAL A 205 2.43 -13.94 22.63
CA VAL A 205 2.56 -12.56 22.15
C VAL A 205 2.13 -12.43 20.68
N HIS A 206 2.52 -13.38 19.83
CA HIS A 206 2.05 -13.46 18.44
C HIS A 206 0.54 -13.68 18.35
N ALA A 207 -0.03 -14.55 19.18
CA ALA A 207 -1.47 -14.78 19.21
C ALA A 207 -2.24 -13.50 19.61
N MET A 208 -1.73 -12.76 20.61
CA MET A 208 -2.28 -11.47 21.03
C MET A 208 -2.18 -10.41 19.93
N ALA A 209 -1.02 -10.32 19.26
CA ALA A 209 -0.81 -9.42 18.13
C ALA A 209 -1.76 -9.73 16.97
N HIS A 210 -1.97 -11.02 16.65
CA HIS A 210 -2.88 -11.43 15.59
C HIS A 210 -4.35 -11.15 15.97
N ALA A 211 -4.75 -11.33 17.23
CA ALA A 211 -6.07 -10.93 17.69
C ALA A 211 -6.32 -9.42 17.53
N ALA A 212 -5.33 -8.59 17.89
CA ALA A 212 -5.38 -7.14 17.65
C ALA A 212 -5.45 -6.80 16.15
N TYR A 213 -4.68 -7.51 15.33
CA TYR A 213 -4.71 -7.36 13.87
C TYR A 213 -6.10 -7.62 13.31
N ARG A 214 -6.75 -8.73 13.69
CA ARG A 214 -8.09 -9.07 13.20
C ARG A 214 -9.12 -7.96 13.48
N ARG A 215 -9.08 -7.36 14.67
CA ARG A 215 -9.98 -6.25 15.03
C ARG A 215 -9.72 -5.00 14.19
N ALA A 216 -8.45 -4.60 14.05
CA ALA A 216 -8.07 -3.45 13.24
C ALA A 216 -8.40 -3.67 11.75
N LEU A 217 -8.17 -4.90 11.27
CA LEU A 217 -8.46 -5.31 9.90
C LEU A 217 -9.96 -5.25 9.63
N GLU A 218 -10.81 -5.76 10.52
CA GLU A 218 -12.27 -5.69 10.33
C GLU A 218 -12.76 -4.25 10.21
N ALA A 219 -12.31 -3.37 11.10
CA ALA A 219 -12.66 -1.95 11.05
C ALA A 219 -12.22 -1.33 9.71
N ALA A 220 -10.97 -1.56 9.30
CA ALA A 220 -10.45 -1.04 8.04
C ALA A 220 -11.15 -1.62 6.80
N LEU A 221 -11.56 -2.89 6.83
CA LEU A 221 -12.32 -3.52 5.75
C LEU A 221 -13.73 -2.93 5.64
N GLY A 222 -14.39 -2.61 6.76
CA GLY A 222 -15.68 -1.91 6.75
C GLY A 222 -15.60 -0.51 6.13
N GLU A 223 -14.54 0.23 6.45
CA GLU A 223 -14.26 1.52 5.82
C GLU A 223 -13.94 1.38 4.33
N ALA A 224 -13.11 0.39 3.96
CA ALA A 224 -12.77 0.11 2.57
C ALA A 224 -14.01 -0.27 1.74
N GLU A 225 -14.94 -1.05 2.30
CA GLU A 225 -16.20 -1.41 1.64
C GLU A 225 -17.07 -0.17 1.40
N THR A 226 -17.21 0.70 2.41
CA THR A 226 -17.99 1.94 2.29
C THR A 226 -17.38 2.87 1.26
N TRP A 227 -16.06 3.08 1.31
CA TRP A 227 -15.32 3.86 0.33
C TRP A 227 -15.52 3.31 -1.09
N TRP A 228 -15.42 2.00 -1.28
CA TRP A 228 -15.58 1.38 -2.60
C TRP A 228 -16.98 1.57 -3.17
N ARG A 229 -18.02 1.43 -2.34
CA ARG A 229 -19.40 1.74 -2.76
C ARG A 229 -19.56 3.18 -3.20
N THR A 230 -18.95 4.13 -2.47
CA THR A 230 -18.95 5.54 -2.87
C THR A 230 -18.29 5.76 -4.24
N GLN A 231 -17.17 5.07 -4.53
CA GLN A 231 -16.53 5.15 -5.85
C GLN A 231 -17.43 4.64 -6.97
N LEU A 232 -18.10 3.50 -6.76
CA LEU A 232 -19.03 2.92 -7.73
C LEU A 232 -20.21 3.86 -8.02
N VAL A 233 -20.85 4.38 -6.98
CA VAL A 233 -21.98 5.33 -7.12
C VAL A 233 -21.52 6.60 -7.84
N ALA A 234 -20.34 7.14 -7.52
CA ALA A 234 -19.79 8.31 -8.21
C ALA A 234 -19.54 8.04 -9.70
N ALA A 235 -19.03 6.85 -10.05
CA ALA A 235 -18.82 6.45 -11.43
C ALA A 235 -20.14 6.29 -12.21
N GLU A 236 -21.16 5.68 -11.62
CA GLU A 236 -22.51 5.54 -12.21
C GLU A 236 -23.16 6.90 -12.50
N LEU A 237 -23.05 7.84 -11.56
CA LEU A 237 -23.55 9.21 -11.73
C LEU A 237 -22.76 10.00 -12.77
N SER A 238 -21.50 9.64 -13.03
CA SER A 238 -20.65 10.27 -14.05
C SER A 238 -20.95 9.76 -15.47
N GLY A 239 -22.08 10.23 -16.04
CA GLY A 239 -22.35 10.14 -17.47
C GLY A 239 -23.29 9.01 -17.93
N GLN A 240 -24.34 8.69 -17.15
CA GLN A 240 -25.38 7.71 -17.52
C GLN A 240 -24.82 6.34 -17.93
N ARG A 241 -23.82 5.84 -17.20
CA ARG A 241 -23.22 4.53 -17.44
C ARG A 241 -24.06 3.43 -16.81
N SER A 242 -24.04 2.23 -17.40
CA SER A 242 -24.59 1.05 -16.73
C SER A 242 -23.75 0.68 -15.49
N PRO A 243 -24.32 -0.06 -14.51
CA PRO A 243 -23.56 -0.52 -13.34
C PRO A 243 -22.30 -1.32 -13.69
N GLU A 244 -22.33 -2.10 -14.77
CA GLU A 244 -21.18 -2.88 -15.24
C GLU A 244 -20.06 -1.97 -15.78
N GLU A 245 -20.40 -0.95 -16.57
CA GLU A 245 -19.43 0.02 -17.09
C GLU A 245 -18.83 0.90 -15.99
N ALA A 246 -19.63 1.30 -15.01
CA ALA A 246 -19.15 2.03 -13.84
C ALA A 246 -18.16 1.19 -13.03
N LYS A 247 -18.45 -0.10 -12.85
CA LYS A 247 -17.54 -1.04 -12.18
C LYS A 247 -16.22 -1.20 -12.92
N VAL A 248 -16.24 -1.37 -14.25
CA VAL A 248 -15.01 -1.44 -15.07
C VAL A 248 -14.18 -0.18 -14.91
N GLN A 249 -14.80 1.00 -15.02
CA GLN A 249 -14.13 2.29 -14.84
C GLN A 249 -13.53 2.45 -13.43
N CYS A 250 -14.25 2.03 -12.39
CA CYS A 250 -13.73 2.06 -11.03
C CYS A 250 -12.48 1.19 -10.89
N PHE A 251 -12.46 -0.01 -11.50
CA PHE A 251 -11.26 -0.85 -11.51
C PHE A 251 -10.14 -0.29 -12.38
N GLU A 252 -10.41 0.46 -13.45
CA GLU A 252 -9.37 1.16 -14.21
C GLU A 252 -8.68 2.25 -13.35
N ARG A 253 -9.44 2.93 -12.49
CA ARG A 253 -8.90 3.96 -11.58
C ARG A 253 -8.26 3.37 -10.33
N HIS A 254 -8.80 2.27 -9.84
CA HIS A 254 -8.42 1.61 -8.60
C HIS A 254 -8.29 0.11 -8.85
N LEU A 255 -7.18 -0.29 -9.47
CA LEU A 255 -6.93 -1.67 -9.94
C LEU A 255 -7.03 -2.73 -8.84
N CYS A 256 -6.88 -2.34 -7.58
CA CYS A 256 -6.92 -3.23 -6.43
C CYS A 256 -8.28 -3.21 -5.70
N GLY A 257 -9.28 -2.49 -6.23
CA GLY A 257 -10.59 -2.35 -5.59
C GLY A 257 -10.49 -1.79 -4.16
N PRO A 258 -11.27 -2.31 -3.20
CA PRO A 258 -11.19 -1.88 -1.79
C PRO A 258 -9.80 -2.02 -1.16
N ALA A 259 -8.94 -2.90 -1.68
CA ALA A 259 -7.59 -3.06 -1.15
C ALA A 259 -6.71 -1.81 -1.34
N ALA A 260 -7.11 -0.88 -2.21
CA ALA A 260 -6.47 0.41 -2.39
C ALA A 260 -6.82 1.45 -1.32
N ASN A 261 -7.70 1.12 -0.36
CA ASN A 261 -8.08 2.05 0.70
C ASN A 261 -6.87 2.36 1.62
N PRO A 262 -6.54 3.65 1.89
CA PRO A 262 -5.38 4.02 2.69
C PRO A 262 -5.36 3.45 4.11
N LYS A 263 -6.51 3.35 4.79
CA LYS A 263 -6.57 2.79 6.16
C LYS A 263 -6.28 1.30 6.18
N LEU A 264 -6.78 0.57 5.19
CA LEU A 264 -6.47 -0.85 5.04
C LEU A 264 -4.97 -1.07 4.78
N ILE A 265 -4.37 -0.25 3.91
CA ILE A 265 -2.92 -0.27 3.66
C ILE A 265 -2.14 0.03 4.96
N GLY A 266 -2.57 1.04 5.71
CA GLY A 266 -1.93 1.42 6.97
C GLY A 266 -2.02 0.35 8.05
N VAL A 267 -3.15 -0.34 8.19
CA VAL A 267 -3.29 -1.50 9.09
C VAL A 267 -2.34 -2.62 8.68
N VAL A 268 -2.29 -2.99 7.39
CA VAL A 268 -1.36 -4.02 6.89
C VAL A 268 0.09 -3.68 7.23
N ARG A 269 0.51 -2.43 7.00
CA ARG A 269 1.87 -1.98 7.32
C ARG A 269 2.17 -1.99 8.81
N ALA A 270 1.28 -1.41 9.61
CA ALA A 270 1.49 -1.30 11.05
C ALA A 270 1.59 -2.68 11.72
N PHE A 271 0.78 -3.66 11.27
CA PHE A 271 0.84 -5.02 11.79
C PHE A 271 1.95 -5.88 11.18
N TRP A 272 2.42 -5.58 9.97
CA TRP A 272 3.68 -6.13 9.48
C TRP A 272 4.83 -5.75 10.42
N ARG A 273 4.93 -4.47 10.78
CA ARG A 273 5.93 -3.95 11.70
C ARG A 273 5.81 -4.55 13.09
N LEU A 274 4.60 -4.60 13.65
CA LEU A 274 4.38 -5.23 14.95
C LEU A 274 4.81 -6.70 14.97
N CYS A 275 4.58 -7.45 13.89
CA CYS A 275 5.07 -8.83 13.79
C CYS A 275 6.59 -8.91 13.85
N LEU A 276 7.30 -8.00 13.17
CA LEU A 276 8.76 -7.93 13.24
C LEU A 276 9.26 -7.54 14.64
N GLU A 277 8.60 -6.57 15.30
CA GLU A 277 8.92 -6.18 16.68
C GLU A 277 8.76 -7.38 17.64
N VAL A 278 7.71 -8.18 17.48
CA VAL A 278 7.50 -9.40 18.27
C VAL A 278 8.58 -10.45 17.96
N ASN A 279 8.96 -10.62 16.68
CA ASN A 279 10.04 -11.54 16.30
C ASN A 279 11.38 -11.17 16.93
N ASP A 280 11.72 -9.88 16.99
CA ASP A 280 12.98 -9.40 17.56
C ASP A 280 13.07 -9.65 19.09
N MET A 281 11.93 -9.87 19.74
CA MET A 281 11.86 -10.18 21.17
C MET A 281 11.97 -11.68 21.49
N LEU A 282 11.93 -12.54 20.48
CA LEU A 282 11.83 -13.98 20.64
C LEU A 282 13.04 -14.71 20.02
N PRO A 283 13.32 -15.95 20.44
CA PRO A 283 14.25 -16.82 19.74
C PRO A 283 13.88 -17.00 18.26
N SER A 284 14.88 -17.10 17.38
CA SER A 284 14.67 -17.15 15.92
C SER A 284 13.84 -18.35 15.45
N ASP A 285 13.83 -19.45 16.20
CA ASP A 285 13.00 -20.64 15.94
C ASP A 285 11.52 -20.45 16.30
N GLN A 286 11.18 -19.34 16.97
CA GLN A 286 9.81 -18.92 17.27
C GLN A 286 9.35 -17.74 16.40
N ALA A 287 10.21 -17.25 15.49
CA ALA A 287 9.87 -16.15 14.61
C ALA A 287 8.78 -16.56 13.61
N VAL A 288 7.82 -15.65 13.39
CA VAL A 288 6.72 -15.84 12.45
C VAL A 288 6.94 -14.95 11.24
N PRO A 289 6.92 -15.49 10.00
CA PRO A 289 6.96 -14.66 8.81
C PRO A 289 5.74 -13.72 8.76
N PRO A 290 5.91 -12.39 8.58
CA PRO A 290 4.79 -11.45 8.60
C PRO A 290 3.68 -11.76 7.58
N ALA A 291 4.02 -12.33 6.42
CA ALA A 291 3.01 -12.75 5.44
C ALA A 291 2.13 -13.91 5.94
N GLU A 292 2.70 -14.85 6.72
CA GLU A 292 1.92 -15.91 7.37
C GLU A 292 1.05 -15.30 8.49
N PHE A 293 1.60 -14.39 9.29
CA PHE A 293 0.87 -13.66 10.32
C PHE A 293 -0.33 -12.88 9.76
N LEU A 294 -0.15 -12.14 8.67
CA LEU A 294 -1.19 -11.26 8.10
C LEU A 294 -2.18 -11.98 7.19
N LEU A 295 -1.80 -13.07 6.53
CA LEU A 295 -2.67 -13.72 5.53
C LEU A 295 -2.76 -15.24 5.70
N GLY A 296 -1.66 -15.89 6.09
CA GLY A 296 -1.64 -17.34 6.33
C GLY A 296 -2.56 -17.78 7.47
N TRP A 297 -2.69 -16.96 8.51
CA TRP A 297 -3.49 -17.25 9.71
C TRP A 297 -4.96 -16.83 9.64
N ILE A 298 -5.38 -16.10 8.60
CA ILE A 298 -6.79 -15.75 8.39
C ILE A 298 -7.62 -16.97 7.90
N ASP A 299 -6.94 -17.99 7.38
CA ASP A 299 -7.48 -19.07 6.54
C ASP A 299 -8.28 -20.16 7.29
N ASP A 300 -8.33 -20.12 8.62
CA ASP A 300 -8.89 -21.20 9.44
C ASP A 300 -10.39 -21.05 9.77
N GLU A 301 -11.09 -20.08 9.16
CA GLU A 301 -12.53 -19.83 9.30
C GLU A 301 -13.17 -19.46 7.94
N PRO A 302 -14.52 -19.46 7.76
CA PRO A 302 -15.18 -19.04 6.51
C PRO A 302 -15.09 -17.52 6.27
N ARG A 303 -13.88 -16.96 6.37
CA ARG A 303 -13.46 -15.56 6.18
C ARG A 303 -13.06 -15.29 4.74
N GLU A 304 -13.74 -15.93 3.79
CA GLU A 304 -13.43 -15.86 2.35
C GLU A 304 -13.30 -14.41 1.87
N THR A 305 -14.11 -13.49 2.42
CA THR A 305 -14.12 -12.08 1.99
C THR A 305 -12.89 -11.28 2.42
N TRP A 306 -12.27 -11.58 3.56
CA TRP A 306 -11.06 -10.87 4.00
C TRP A 306 -9.88 -11.25 3.12
N VAL A 307 -9.70 -12.56 2.91
CA VAL A 307 -8.69 -13.11 2.00
C VAL A 307 -8.95 -12.61 0.58
N GLN A 308 -10.21 -12.57 0.13
CA GLN A 308 -10.58 -12.03 -1.17
C GLN A 308 -10.13 -10.58 -1.35
N ILE A 309 -10.37 -9.69 -0.37
CA ILE A 309 -9.95 -8.29 -0.47
C ILE A 309 -8.43 -8.17 -0.39
N LEU A 310 -7.76 -8.77 0.62
CA LEU A 310 -6.31 -8.66 0.77
C LEU A 310 -5.55 -9.24 -0.43
N SER A 311 -6.00 -10.37 -0.98
CA SER A 311 -5.39 -10.99 -2.15
C SER A 311 -5.52 -10.18 -3.45
N ALA A 312 -6.31 -9.10 -3.46
CA ALA A 312 -6.34 -8.15 -4.56
C ALA A 312 -5.06 -7.30 -4.63
N MET A 313 -4.32 -7.15 -3.52
CA MET A 313 -3.08 -6.37 -3.48
C MET A 313 -2.00 -7.00 -4.38
N PRO A 314 -1.49 -6.31 -5.42
CA PRO A 314 -0.52 -6.85 -6.36
C PRO A 314 0.83 -7.20 -5.70
N TYR A 315 1.13 -6.56 -4.59
CA TYR A 315 2.32 -6.74 -3.77
C TYR A 315 2.01 -6.29 -2.33
N TRP A 316 2.85 -6.65 -1.35
CA TRP A 316 2.72 -6.14 0.01
C TRP A 316 3.08 -4.65 0.04
N PRO A 317 2.22 -3.74 0.53
CA PRO A 317 2.46 -2.30 0.50
C PRO A 317 3.42 -1.88 1.63
N ILE A 318 4.55 -2.57 1.73
CA ILE A 318 5.59 -2.41 2.75
C ILE A 318 6.86 -1.88 2.07
N THR A 319 7.66 -1.15 2.83
CA THR A 319 8.83 -0.45 2.31
C THR A 319 10.10 -0.89 3.03
N LEU A 320 11.21 -0.89 2.31
CA LEU A 320 12.54 -1.11 2.86
C LEU A 320 13.36 0.19 2.75
N ASP A 321 14.23 0.42 3.71
CA ASP A 321 15.23 1.49 3.68
C ASP A 321 16.40 1.14 2.75
N ALA A 322 17.40 2.02 2.71
CA ALA A 322 18.58 1.83 1.87
C ALA A 322 19.40 0.61 2.32
N GLU A 323 19.40 0.31 3.61
CA GLU A 323 20.10 -0.79 4.29
C GLU A 323 19.34 -2.13 4.23
N GLY A 324 18.12 -2.15 3.71
CA GLY A 324 17.27 -3.35 3.66
C GLY A 324 16.52 -3.63 4.96
N GLY A 325 16.46 -2.67 5.88
CA GLY A 325 15.57 -2.66 7.04
C GLY A 325 14.15 -2.28 6.65
N TRP A 326 13.15 -2.83 7.34
CA TRP A 326 11.74 -2.49 7.10
C TRP A 326 11.41 -1.10 7.62
N LEU A 327 10.90 -0.23 6.74
CA LEU A 327 10.50 1.13 7.09
C LEU A 327 9.12 1.16 7.77
N PRO A 328 8.90 2.09 8.72
CA PRO A 328 7.61 2.28 9.39
C PRO A 328 6.53 2.75 8.43
#